data_AF-A0A143YGM5-F1
#
_entry.id   AF-A0A143YGM5-F1
#
_cell.length_a   1.000
_cell.length_b   1.000
_cell.length_c   1.000
_cell.angle_alpha   90.00
_cell.angle_beta   90.00
_cell.angle_gamma   90.00
#
_symmetry.space_group_name_H-M   'P 1'
#
loop_
_entity.id
_entity.type
_entity.pdbx_description
1 polymer ?
#
loop_
_entity_poly.entity_id
_entity_poly.type
_entity_poly.pdbx_seq_one_letter_code
_entity_poly.pdbx_strand_id
1 'polypeptide(L)' 'MGRHKQMPGKTYKIIFQNDQEAKVICTYLCPYCNLDTTVQITVNATGFDLLESGGFYEPLECPHCNKISDVRFWQSSRI' A
#
# COMPACT_ATOMS: atom_id res chain seq x y z
N MET A 1 -18.69 -4.10 12.65
CA MET A 1 -17.51 -3.51 11.99
C MET A 1 -16.82 -4.64 11.24
N GLY A 2 -17.03 -4.72 9.92
CA GLY A 2 -16.54 -5.86 9.14
C GLY A 2 -15.03 -5.90 9.16
N ARG A 3 -14.44 -7.01 9.60
CA ARG A 3 -12.99 -7.23 9.52
C ARG A 3 -12.61 -7.24 8.04
N HIS A 4 -11.99 -6.18 7.53
CA HIS A 4 -11.36 -6.24 6.22
C HIS A 4 -10.29 -7.35 6.25
N LYS A 5 -10.12 -8.04 5.13
CA LYS A 5 -9.05 -9.04 5.05
C LYS A 5 -7.72 -8.32 5.05
N GLN A 6 -6.83 -8.73 5.94
CA GLN A 6 -5.45 -8.26 5.98
C GLN A 6 -4.59 -9.07 5.02
N MET A 7 -3.73 -8.39 4.27
CA MET A 7 -2.78 -9.05 3.37
C MET A 7 -1.38 -8.40 3.45
N PRO A 8 -0.30 -9.19 3.43
CA PRO A 8 1.03 -8.69 3.07
C PRO A 8 1.02 -7.98 1.70
N GLY A 9 1.52 -6.75 1.67
CA GLY A 9 1.93 -6.10 0.43
C GLY A 9 3.14 -6.83 -0.17
N LYS A 10 3.16 -6.99 -1.50
CA LYS A 10 4.30 -7.62 -2.17
C LYS A 10 5.46 -6.64 -2.23
N THR A 11 5.22 -5.52 -2.92
CA THR A 11 6.25 -4.53 -3.21
C THR A 11 5.66 -3.13 -3.27
N TYR A 12 6.48 -2.12 -2.99
CA TYR A 12 6.10 -0.73 -3.20
C TYR A 12 7.26 0.08 -3.77
N LYS A 13 6.93 1.11 -4.52
CA LYS A 13 7.87 2.03 -5.15
C LYS A 13 7.37 3.45 -5.04
N ILE A 14 8.25 4.35 -4.61
CA ILE A 14 7.98 5.79 -4.58
C ILE A 14 8.18 6.31 -6.00
N ILE A 15 7.11 6.80 -6.63
CA ILE A 15 7.16 7.36 -7.99
C ILE A 15 7.37 8.87 -8.00
N PHE A 16 6.99 9.53 -6.92
CA PHE A 16 7.07 10.97 -6.78
C PHE A 16 7.19 11.32 -5.31
N GLN A 17 8.04 12.28 -4.98
CA GLN A 17 8.25 12.74 -3.62
C GLN A 17 8.54 14.24 -3.62
N ASN A 18 7.72 14.98 -2.88
CA ASN A 18 7.88 16.41 -2.61
C ASN A 18 7.95 16.63 -1.09
N ASP A 19 8.25 17.86 -0.67
CA ASP A 19 8.29 18.24 0.75
C ASP A 19 6.96 18.06 1.50
N GLN A 20 5.83 17.95 0.80
CA GLN A 20 4.50 17.81 1.40
C GLN A 20 3.92 16.39 1.31
N GLU A 21 4.21 15.66 0.24
CA GLU A 21 3.61 14.37 -0.09
C GLU A 21 4.51 13.51 -0.98
N ALA A 22 4.37 12.19 -0.90
CA ALA A 22 4.85 11.25 -1.90
C ALA A 22 3.75 10.41 -2.49
N LYS A 23 3.87 10.15 -3.78
CA LYS A 23 3.07 9.14 -4.45
C LYS A 23 3.85 7.84 -4.46
N VAL A 24 3.20 6.81 -3.95
CA VAL A 24 3.77 5.49 -3.81
C VAL A 24 2.88 4.51 -4.58
N ILE A 25 3.48 3.80 -5.53
CA ILE A 25 2.84 2.67 -6.18
C ILE A 25 3.06 1.44 -5.32
N CYS A 26 1.98 0.76 -4.99
CA CYS A 26 1.94 -0.38 -4.10
C CYS A 26 1.34 -1.57 -4.85
N THR A 27 2.04 -2.69 -4.87
CA THR A 27 1.58 -3.93 -5.49
C THR A 27 1.33 -4.97 -4.41
N TYR A 28 0.15 -5.59 -4.45
CA TYR A 28 -0.27 -6.62 -3.50
C TYR A 28 -1.20 -7.63 -4.16
N LEU A 29 -1.29 -8.82 -3.58
CA LEU A 29 -2.24 -9.84 -4.02
C LEU A 29 -3.58 -9.61 -3.33
N CYS A 30 -4.66 -9.34 -4.06
CA CYS A 30 -5.95 -9.12 -3.42
C CYS A 30 -6.49 -10.42 -2.79
N PRO A 31 -6.87 -10.45 -1.49
CA PRO A 31 -7.36 -11.65 -0.80
C PRO A 31 -8.80 -12.06 -1.18
N TYR A 32 -9.42 -11.34 -2.11
CA TYR A 32 -10.79 -11.58 -2.58
C TYR A 32 -10.80 -12.18 -3.99
N CYS A 33 -10.08 -11.59 -4.93
CA CYS A 33 -9.99 -12.08 -6.32
C CYS A 33 -8.70 -12.85 -6.63
N ASN A 34 -7.73 -12.91 -5.70
CA ASN A 34 -6.42 -13.54 -5.89
C ASN A 34 -5.67 -13.02 -7.13
N LEU A 35 -5.89 -11.75 -7.49
CA LEU A 35 -5.19 -11.08 -8.57
C LEU A 35 -4.16 -10.11 -8.02
N ASP A 36 -3.01 -10.05 -8.70
CA ASP A 36 -2.00 -9.04 -8.46
C ASP A 36 -2.56 -7.67 -8.83
N THR A 37 -2.68 -6.83 -7.81
CA THR A 37 -3.28 -5.51 -7.89
C THR A 37 -2.20 -4.47 -7.61
N THR A 38 -2.15 -3.45 -8.46
CA THR A 38 -1.28 -2.30 -8.27
C THR A 38 -2.13 -1.06 -8.07
N VAL A 39 -1.90 -0.35 -6.98
CA VAL A 39 -2.60 0.89 -6.63
C VAL A 39 -1.60 1.98 -6.32
N GLN A 40 -2.01 3.22 -6.55
CA GLN A 40 -1.23 4.39 -6.20
C GLN A 40 -1.84 5.03 -4.96
N ILE A 41 -1.03 5.21 -3.92
CA ILE A 41 -1.39 5.96 -2.73
C ILE A 41 -0.57 7.24 -2.65
N THR A 42 -1.11 8.20 -1.90
CA THR A 42 -0.41 9.43 -1.56
C THR A 42 -0.14 9.41 -0.06
N VAL A 43 1.14 9.44 0.31
CA VAL A 43 1.61 9.46 1.70
C VAL A 43 2.06 10.88 2.01
N ASN A 44 1.48 11.50 3.05
CA ASN A 44 1.88 12.85 3.47
C ASN A 44 3.27 12.85 4.11
N ALA A 45 3.85 14.04 4.28
CA ALA A 45 5.18 14.22 4.83
C ALA A 45 5.43 13.49 6.17
N THR A 46 4.40 13.41 7.02
CA THR A 46 4.47 12.70 8.31
C THR A 46 4.58 11.17 8.16
N GLY A 47 4.17 10.62 7.01
CA GLY A 47 4.28 9.21 6.68
C GLY A 47 5.58 8.83 5.99
N PHE A 48 6.49 9.79 5.72
CA PHE A 48 7.81 9.50 5.15
C PHE A 48 8.65 8.62 6.07
N ASP A 49 8.72 8.97 7.36
CA ASP A 49 9.40 8.15 8.35
C ASP A 49 8.85 6.71 8.40
N LEU A 50 7.54 6.51 8.13
CA LEU A 50 6.94 5.18 8.08
C LEU A 50 7.38 4.41 6.82
N LEU A 51 7.48 5.09 5.67
CA LEU A 51 8.02 4.52 4.43
C LEU A 51 9.50 4.12 4.57
N GLU A 52 10.26 4.83 5.39
CA GLU A 52 11.70 4.63 5.55
C GLU A 52 12.10 3.75 6.74
N SER A 53 11.33 3.73 7.83
CA SER A 53 11.78 3.15 9.11
C SER A 53 11.01 1.89 9.54
N GLY A 54 9.74 1.75 9.18
CA GLY A 54 8.87 0.69 9.74
C GLY A 54 8.01 -0.08 8.75
N GLY A 55 7.89 0.40 7.52
CA GLY A 55 6.79 0.03 6.64
C GLY A 55 5.49 0.74 7.03
N PHE A 56 4.48 0.62 6.17
CA PHE A 56 3.21 1.31 6.33
C PHE A 56 2.03 0.34 6.18
N TYR A 57 0.89 0.72 6.73
CA TYR A 57 -0.35 -0.01 6.68
C TYR A 57 -1.43 0.90 6.11
N GLU A 58 -2.03 0.49 5.00
CA GLU A 58 -3.04 1.28 4.32
C GLU A 58 -4.19 0.39 3.83
N PRO A 59 -5.45 0.83 3.98
CA PRO A 59 -6.60 0.16 3.39
C PRO A 59 -6.61 0.43 1.88
N LEU A 60 -6.36 -0.60 1.09
CA LEU A 60 -6.32 -0.52 -0.37
C LEU A 60 -7.56 -1.15 -0.99
N GLU A 61 -8.22 -0.39 -1.87
CA GLU A 61 -9.29 -0.91 -2.70
C GLU A 61 -8.72 -1.62 -3.93
N CYS A 62 -9.21 -2.83 -4.19
CA CYS A 62 -8.83 -3.57 -5.39
C CYS A 62 -9.68 -3.11 -6.60
N PRO A 63 -9.07 -2.62 -7.69
CA PRO A 63 -9.79 -2.15 -8.88
C PRO A 63 -10.46 -3.30 -9.66
N HIS A 64 -10.12 -4.56 -9.37
CA HIS A 64 -10.74 -5.72 -10.02
C HIS A 64 -12.05 -6.16 -9.35
N CYS A 65 -12.15 -6.04 -8.03
CA CYS A 65 -13.29 -6.55 -7.27
C CYS A 65 -13.97 -5.51 -6.37
N ASN A 66 -13.49 -4.26 -6.38
CA ASN A 66 -13.96 -3.14 -5.56
C ASN A 66 -14.13 -3.52 -4.08
N LYS A 67 -13.23 -4.37 -3.59
CA LYS A 67 -13.14 -4.74 -2.18
C LYS A 67 -11.95 -4.04 -1.55
N ILE A 68 -12.17 -3.51 -0.35
CA ILE A 68 -11.12 -2.93 0.48
C ILE A 68 -10.45 -4.07 1.25
N SER A 69 -9.15 -4.15 1.12
CA SER A 69 -8.28 -5.02 1.91
C SER A 69 -7.25 -4.17 2.63
N ASP A 70 -6.96 -4.56 3.86
CA ASP A 70 -5.97 -3.90 4.68
C ASP A 70 -4.59 -4.44 4.32
N VAL A 71 -3.74 -3.61 3.72
CA VAL A 71 -2.46 -4.06 3.19
C VAL A 71 -1.30 -3.49 3.99
N ARG A 72 -0.41 -4.37 4.44
CA ARG A 72 0.80 -3.98 5.16
C ARG A 72 2.02 -4.14 4.29
N PHE A 73 2.77 -3.07 4.07
CA PHE A 73 4.05 -3.08 3.39
C PHE A 73 5.17 -2.99 4.42
N TRP A 74 6.19 -3.82 4.27
CA TRP A 74 7.41 -3.73 5.07
C TRP A 74 8.48 -2.98 4.28
N GLN A 75 9.41 -2.31 4.96
CA GLN A 75 10.54 -1.63 4.33
C GLN A 75 11.32 -2.53 3.35
N SER A 76 11.44 -3.82 3.68
CA SER A 76 12.08 -4.84 2.82
C SER A 76 11.37 -5.09 1.48
N SER A 77 10.12 -4.65 1.35
CA SER A 77 9.33 -4.75 0.12
C SER A 77 9.56 -3.57 -0.84
N ARG A 78 10.42 -2.61 -0.47
CA ARG A 78 10.77 -1.47 -1.34
C ARG A 78 11.65 -1.94 -2.51
N ILE A 79 11.29 -1.51 -3.72
CA ILE A 79 12.07 -1.74 -4.96
C ILE A 79 12.41 -0.43 -5.68
#